data_AF-A0A0B0EMD5-F1
#
_entry.id   AF-A0A0B0EMD5-F1
#
_cell.length_a   1.000
_cell.length_b   1.000
_cell.length_c   1.000
_cell.angle_alpha   90.00
_cell.angle_beta   90.00
_cell.angle_gamma   90.00
#
_symmetry.space_group_name_H-M   'P 1'
#
loop_
_entity.id
_entity.type
_entity.pdbx_description
1 polymer ?
#
loop_
_entity_poly.entity_id
_entity_poly.type
_entity_poly.pdbx_seq_one_letter_code
_entity_poly.pdbx_strand_id
1 'polypeptide(L)'
;MLLSKKSTQILLCLCIILLSTHFCSATEYSRHQEIRSNINKGISLYNEGRKKEALTYLEEITGSGIVYPDVYYVLGEIYYAGNELQKAIENWEIAQSQSPRDAILSKITKAKKELKLDEKLSDKISCNFVLKYDQVDAYSSELILHSLVNAYNTLAYDFGWYENSEFTVILYSNDDFTDIMNVPSWAAAIYDGKIRIPFQYASLNIDELEAIIRHELTHALIHRMAGNNVPAWLHEGIAQYKDEVDDTAAKEVLKQAVAGNSLIPFKKLKGGFVSFKEDSTKVKIAYAQSLSFIEYLIDNYGFYTILGILNDFNNYSSLDELFTSVYRLNLNQLENGWLEQLRLE
;
A
#
# COMPACT_ATOMS: atom_id res chain seq x y z
N MET A 1 27.24 37.85 -62.20
CA MET A 1 27.73 36.57 -61.66
C MET A 1 27.99 36.57 -60.14
N LEU A 2 28.38 37.70 -59.51
CA LEU A 2 28.61 37.77 -58.05
C LEU A 2 27.34 37.84 -57.18
N LEU A 3 26.24 38.39 -57.70
CA LEU A 3 24.96 38.50 -56.98
C LEU A 3 24.24 37.15 -56.80
N SER A 4 24.40 36.19 -57.73
CA SER A 4 23.73 34.89 -57.61
C SER A 4 24.40 33.96 -56.60
N LYS A 5 25.72 34.07 -56.38
CA LYS A 5 26.42 33.25 -55.37
C LYS A 5 26.04 33.63 -53.93
N LYS A 6 25.85 34.92 -53.65
CA LYS A 6 25.42 35.39 -52.32
C LYS A 6 24.00 34.95 -51.95
N SER A 7 23.07 34.99 -52.90
CA SER A 7 21.70 34.52 -52.67
C SER A 7 21.61 33.00 -52.46
N THR A 8 22.41 32.20 -53.18
CA THR A 8 22.49 30.75 -52.94
C THR A 8 23.09 30.42 -51.56
N GLN A 9 24.10 31.18 -51.11
CA GLN A 9 24.68 31.00 -49.76
C GLN A 9 23.69 31.32 -48.64
N ILE A 10 22.90 32.39 -48.79
CA ILE A 10 21.87 32.77 -47.80
C ILE A 10 20.76 31.72 -47.74
N LEU A 11 20.32 31.20 -48.89
CA LEU A 11 19.30 30.14 -48.95
C LEU A 11 19.79 28.83 -48.31
N LEU A 12 21.06 28.48 -48.51
CA LEU A 12 21.68 27.30 -47.90
C LEU A 12 21.77 27.44 -46.37
N CYS A 13 22.16 28.62 -45.87
CA CYS A 13 22.18 28.90 -44.43
C CYS A 13 20.79 28.86 -43.80
N LEU A 14 19.76 29.43 -44.46
CA LEU A 14 18.37 29.34 -44.01
C LEU A 14 17.85 27.91 -43.98
N CYS A 15 18.16 27.10 -45.00
CA CYS A 15 17.82 25.67 -44.99
C CYS A 15 18.53 24.92 -43.86
N ILE A 16 19.82 25.17 -43.61
CA ILE A 16 20.55 24.52 -42.50
C ILE A 16 19.96 24.90 -41.14
N ILE A 17 19.57 26.16 -40.95
CA ILE A 17 18.92 26.63 -39.71
C ILE A 17 17.52 26.01 -39.56
N LEU A 18 16.73 25.90 -40.63
CA LEU A 18 15.41 25.26 -40.60
C LEU A 18 15.51 23.75 -40.37
N LEU A 19 16.49 23.09 -40.99
CA LEU A 19 16.78 21.67 -40.77
C LEU A 19 17.27 21.43 -39.35
N SER A 20 18.12 22.29 -38.79
CA SER A 20 18.63 22.14 -37.43
C SER A 20 17.55 22.40 -36.38
N THR A 21 16.66 23.37 -36.57
CA THR A 21 15.53 23.61 -35.66
C THR A 21 14.48 22.50 -35.73
N HIS A 22 14.16 22.00 -36.93
CA HIS A 22 13.28 20.84 -37.06
C HIS A 22 13.87 19.58 -36.46
N PHE A 23 15.17 19.30 -36.67
CA PHE A 23 15.84 18.15 -36.07
C PHE A 23 15.89 18.27 -34.53
N CYS A 24 16.21 19.45 -34.00
CA CYS A 24 16.19 19.72 -32.55
C CYS A 24 14.80 19.50 -31.95
N SER A 25 13.76 20.05 -32.59
CA SER A 25 12.37 19.89 -32.12
C SER A 25 11.87 18.44 -32.17
N ALA A 26 12.30 17.66 -33.18
CA ALA A 26 11.97 16.24 -33.29
C ALA A 26 12.69 15.41 -32.20
N THR A 27 13.95 15.75 -31.88
CA THR A 27 14.70 15.10 -30.80
C THR A 27 14.14 15.43 -29.42
N GLU A 28 13.72 16.68 -29.18
CA GLU A 28 13.05 17.08 -27.94
C GLU A 28 11.70 16.38 -27.78
N TYR A 29 10.90 16.31 -28.85
CA TYR A 29 9.62 15.61 -28.85
C TYR A 29 9.77 14.12 -28.53
N SER A 30 10.73 13.44 -29.15
CA SER A 30 11.04 12.03 -28.87
C SER A 30 11.45 11.82 -27.41
N ARG A 31 12.30 12.71 -26.87
CA ARG A 31 12.74 12.66 -25.47
C ARG A 31 11.59 12.87 -24.49
N HIS A 32 10.66 13.78 -24.80
CA HIS A 32 9.46 13.99 -23.97
C HIS A 32 8.52 12.78 -23.97
N GLN A 33 8.36 12.10 -25.10
CA GLN A 33 7.58 10.86 -25.17
C GLN A 33 8.20 9.74 -24.33
N GLU A 34 9.52 9.57 -24.43
CA GLU A 34 10.27 8.59 -23.64
C GLU A 34 10.15 8.86 -22.13
N ILE A 35 10.36 10.11 -21.70
CA ILE A 35 10.17 10.53 -20.30
C ILE A 35 8.76 10.18 -19.83
N ARG A 36 7.72 10.53 -20.60
CA ARG A 36 6.33 10.25 -20.23
C ARG A 36 6.05 8.74 -20.14
N SER A 37 6.62 7.96 -21.04
CA SER A 37 6.52 6.50 -21.02
C SER A 37 7.15 5.92 -19.76
N ASN A 38 8.36 6.36 -19.40
CA ASN A 38 9.07 5.93 -18.20
C ASN A 38 8.34 6.34 -16.90
N ILE A 39 7.76 7.55 -16.87
CA ILE A 39 6.91 7.98 -15.75
C ILE A 39 5.71 7.02 -15.58
N ASN A 40 4.97 6.77 -16.67
CA ASN A 40 3.82 5.87 -16.62
C ASN A 40 4.22 4.46 -16.18
N LYS A 41 5.35 3.95 -16.67
CA LYS A 41 5.87 2.63 -16.31
C LYS A 41 6.29 2.56 -14.84
N GLY A 42 7.03 3.54 -14.35
CA GLY A 42 7.45 3.63 -12.96
C GLY A 42 6.26 3.72 -11.99
N ILE A 43 5.26 4.55 -12.30
CA ILE A 43 4.04 4.67 -11.49
C ILE A 43 3.21 3.38 -11.53
N SER A 44 3.11 2.71 -12.68
CA SER A 44 2.43 1.40 -12.79
C SER A 44 3.11 0.36 -11.90
N LEU A 45 4.43 0.23 -12.00
CA LEU A 45 5.21 -0.69 -11.17
C LEU A 45 5.06 -0.40 -9.68
N TYR A 46 5.01 0.88 -9.29
CA TYR A 46 4.74 1.25 -7.89
C TYR A 46 3.36 0.78 -7.42
N ASN A 47 2.32 0.98 -8.24
CA ASN A 47 0.97 0.54 -7.95
C ASN A 47 0.84 -0.98 -7.86
N GLU A 48 1.61 -1.71 -8.67
CA GLU A 48 1.76 -3.17 -8.64
C GLU A 48 2.58 -3.68 -7.42
N GLY A 49 3.08 -2.80 -6.55
CA GLY A 49 3.90 -3.17 -5.38
C GLY A 49 5.39 -3.39 -5.70
N ARG A 50 5.79 -3.27 -6.96
CA ARG A 50 7.16 -3.49 -7.48
C ARG A 50 8.06 -2.28 -7.27
N LYS A 51 8.21 -1.87 -6.01
CA LYS A 51 8.87 -0.62 -5.58
C LYS A 51 10.31 -0.49 -6.09
N LYS A 52 11.10 -1.56 -6.04
CA LYS A 52 12.51 -1.55 -6.50
C LYS A 52 12.63 -1.24 -7.99
N GLU A 53 11.76 -1.84 -8.82
CA GLU A 53 11.75 -1.59 -10.25
C GLU A 53 11.19 -0.21 -10.57
N ALA A 54 10.13 0.21 -9.87
CA ALA A 54 9.59 1.55 -9.99
C ALA A 54 10.67 2.62 -9.73
N LEU A 55 11.49 2.42 -8.69
CA LEU A 55 12.57 3.32 -8.34
C LEU A 55 13.56 3.53 -9.48
N THR A 56 13.95 2.46 -10.19
CA THR A 56 14.87 2.54 -11.34
C THR A 56 14.36 3.46 -12.43
N TYR A 57 13.08 3.39 -12.78
CA TYR A 57 12.49 4.26 -13.80
C TYR A 57 12.31 5.70 -13.30
N LEU A 58 11.89 5.88 -12.04
CA LEU A 58 11.53 7.20 -11.50
C LEU A 58 12.75 8.05 -11.16
N GLU A 59 13.83 7.45 -10.64
CA GLU A 59 15.08 8.16 -10.34
C GLU A 59 15.74 8.72 -11.61
N GLU A 60 15.70 7.97 -12.72
CA GLU A 60 16.24 8.43 -14.01
C GLU A 60 15.57 9.74 -14.47
N ILE A 61 14.27 9.90 -14.22
CA ILE A 61 13.52 11.10 -14.60
C ILE A 61 13.98 12.34 -13.83
N THR A 62 14.41 12.19 -12.58
CA THR A 62 14.89 13.31 -11.77
C THR A 62 16.15 13.96 -12.36
N GLY A 63 16.94 13.21 -13.13
CA GLY A 63 18.11 13.70 -13.86
C GLY A 63 17.78 14.52 -15.12
N SER A 64 16.53 14.56 -15.55
CA SER A 64 16.11 15.27 -16.78
C SER A 64 16.12 16.80 -16.67
N GLY A 65 16.16 17.34 -15.44
CA GLY A 65 16.05 18.78 -15.16
C GLY A 65 14.63 19.34 -15.20
N ILE A 66 13.64 18.52 -15.57
CA ILE A 66 12.21 18.87 -15.53
C ILE A 66 11.59 18.23 -14.28
N VAL A 67 10.86 19.02 -13.50
CA VAL A 67 10.20 18.55 -12.28
C VAL A 67 8.79 18.05 -12.61
N TYR A 68 8.56 16.75 -12.40
CA TYR A 68 7.26 16.12 -12.52
C TYR A 68 6.71 15.82 -11.12
N PRO A 69 5.70 16.55 -10.61
CA PRO A 69 5.28 16.45 -9.20
C PRO A 69 4.87 15.04 -8.79
N ASP A 70 4.19 14.30 -9.68
CA ASP A 70 3.76 12.93 -9.41
C ASP A 70 4.93 11.94 -9.29
N VAL A 71 6.05 12.19 -9.99
CA VAL A 71 7.27 11.36 -9.86
C VAL A 71 7.88 11.52 -8.48
N TYR A 72 8.07 12.76 -8.05
CA TYR A 72 8.60 13.08 -6.72
C TYR A 72 7.64 12.62 -5.62
N TYR A 73 6.32 12.69 -5.84
CA TYR A 73 5.35 12.14 -4.91
C TYR A 73 5.55 10.64 -4.72
N VAL A 74 5.64 9.86 -5.80
CA VAL A 74 5.81 8.40 -5.73
C VAL A 74 7.19 8.01 -5.21
N LEU A 75 8.26 8.72 -5.57
CA LEU A 75 9.58 8.52 -4.97
C LEU A 75 9.53 8.71 -3.45
N GLY A 76 8.83 9.74 -2.99
CA GLY A 76 8.62 9.95 -1.56
C GLY A 76 7.88 8.79 -0.88
N GLU A 77 6.85 8.22 -1.50
CA GLU A 77 6.15 7.04 -0.98
C GLU A 77 7.07 5.80 -0.92
N ILE A 78 7.90 5.58 -1.94
CA ILE A 78 8.85 4.46 -2.00
C ILE A 78 9.90 4.59 -0.89
N TYR A 79 10.56 5.74 -0.77
CA TYR A 79 11.56 5.98 0.27
C TYR A 79 10.95 5.92 1.68
N TYR A 80 9.74 6.44 1.87
CA TYR A 80 9.06 6.37 3.16
C TYR A 80 8.78 4.93 3.58
N ALA A 81 8.31 4.08 2.66
CA ALA A 81 8.09 2.67 2.93
C ALA A 81 9.40 1.91 3.23
N GLY A 82 10.53 2.35 2.66
CA GLY A 82 11.87 1.84 3.00
C GLY A 82 12.51 2.46 4.24
N ASN A 83 11.77 3.29 4.98
CA ASN A 83 12.27 4.07 6.12
C ASN A 83 13.42 5.03 5.81
N GLU A 84 13.62 5.41 4.55
CA GLU A 84 14.55 6.48 4.13
C GLU A 84 13.87 7.86 4.30
N LEU A 85 13.53 8.19 5.55
CA LEU A 85 12.64 9.30 5.90
C LEU A 85 13.11 10.66 5.36
N GLN A 86 14.41 10.94 5.39
CA GLN A 86 14.98 12.19 4.88
C GLN A 86 14.74 12.34 3.37
N LYS A 87 15.04 11.29 2.58
CA LYS A 87 14.77 11.29 1.13
C LYS A 87 13.28 11.41 0.84
N ALA A 88 12.44 10.76 1.64
CA ALA A 88 10.99 10.86 1.49
C ALA A 88 10.49 12.31 1.66
N ILE A 89 10.95 12.99 2.73
CA ILE A 89 10.64 14.38 3.02
C ILE A 89 11.08 15.29 1.87
N GLU A 90 12.34 15.17 1.42
CA GLU A 90 12.89 15.98 0.33
C GLU A 90 12.08 15.85 -0.96
N ASN A 91 11.73 14.61 -1.33
CA ASN A 91 10.93 14.34 -2.52
C ASN A 91 9.50 14.90 -2.39
N TRP A 92 8.83 14.71 -1.25
CA TRP A 92 7.51 15.28 -1.04
C TRP A 92 7.52 16.81 -0.96
N GLU A 93 8.56 17.44 -0.43
CA GLU A 93 8.71 18.90 -0.44
C GLU A 93 8.82 19.44 -1.87
N ILE A 94 9.57 18.77 -2.74
CA ILE A 94 9.61 19.10 -4.17
C ILE A 94 8.22 18.96 -4.78
N ALA A 95 7.52 17.83 -4.58
CA ALA A 95 6.17 17.62 -5.09
C ALA A 95 5.18 18.69 -4.59
N GLN A 96 5.21 19.00 -3.30
CA GLN A 96 4.37 20.01 -2.65
C GLN A 96 4.64 21.41 -3.20
N SER A 97 5.89 21.76 -3.50
CA SER A 97 6.25 23.07 -4.06
C SER A 97 5.63 23.31 -5.45
N GLN A 98 5.44 22.24 -6.23
CA GLN A 98 4.93 22.31 -7.60
C GLN A 98 3.42 22.07 -7.68
N SER A 99 2.88 21.17 -6.86
CA SER A 99 1.45 20.84 -6.80
C SER A 99 1.02 20.76 -5.32
N PRO A 100 0.71 21.92 -4.69
CA PRO A 100 0.37 21.94 -3.27
C PRO A 100 -0.91 21.14 -2.97
N ARG A 101 -0.83 20.21 -2.02
CA ARG A 101 -1.98 19.42 -1.55
C ARG A 101 -1.86 19.18 -0.04
N ASP A 102 -2.95 19.36 0.70
CA ASP A 102 -2.96 19.14 2.17
C ASP A 102 -2.49 17.72 2.54
N ALA A 103 -2.84 16.72 1.72
CA ALA A 103 -2.42 15.34 1.91
C ALA A 103 -0.89 15.16 1.89
N ILE A 104 -0.16 15.88 1.02
CA ILE A 104 1.31 15.80 0.97
C ILE A 104 1.90 16.54 2.17
N LEU A 105 1.34 17.69 2.56
CA LEU A 105 1.77 18.42 3.75
C LEU A 105 1.61 17.57 5.03
N SER A 106 0.51 16.83 5.17
CA SER A 106 0.30 15.89 6.28
C SER A 106 1.36 14.78 6.29
N LYS A 107 1.73 14.23 5.13
CA LYS A 107 2.80 13.23 4.99
C LYS A 107 4.16 13.78 5.41
N ILE A 108 4.53 14.98 4.93
CA ILE A 108 5.79 15.65 5.32
C ILE A 108 5.82 15.90 6.83
N THR A 109 4.73 16.41 7.40
CA THR A 109 4.63 16.70 8.84
C THR A 109 4.82 15.42 9.67
N LYS A 110 4.13 14.34 9.30
CA LYS A 110 4.26 13.03 9.93
C LYS A 110 5.69 12.50 9.83
N ALA A 111 6.28 12.47 8.64
CA ALA A 111 7.64 11.96 8.43
C ALA A 111 8.71 12.78 9.18
N LYS A 112 8.53 14.10 9.34
CA LYS A 112 9.42 14.93 10.17
C LYS A 112 9.35 14.58 11.65
N LYS A 113 8.17 14.19 12.17
CA LYS A 113 8.05 13.68 13.54
C LYS A 113 8.73 12.31 13.65
N GLU A 114 8.47 11.41 12.69
CA GLU A 114 9.09 10.09 12.66
C GLU A 114 10.61 10.15 12.59
N LEU A 115 11.18 11.04 11.78
CA LEU A 115 12.63 11.18 11.64
C LEU A 115 13.30 11.52 12.97
N LYS A 116 12.69 12.44 13.76
CA LYS A 116 13.18 12.80 15.10
C LYS A 116 13.08 11.65 16.11
N LEU A 117 12.10 10.77 15.93
CA LEU A 117 11.97 9.57 16.76
C LEU A 117 13.01 8.54 16.36
N ASP A 118 13.14 8.26 15.06
CA ASP A 118 14.05 7.27 14.47
C ASP A 118 15.51 7.49 14.90
N GLU A 119 15.96 8.75 15.01
CA GLU A 119 17.28 9.13 15.52
C GLU A 119 17.60 8.60 16.94
N LYS A 120 16.58 8.27 17.73
CA LYS A 120 16.73 7.76 19.10
C LYS A 120 16.54 6.24 19.19
N LEU A 121 15.95 5.64 18.16
CA LEU A 121 15.67 4.22 18.14
C LEU A 121 16.94 3.44 17.81
N SER A 122 16.95 2.19 18.24
CA SER A 122 17.96 1.21 17.89
C SER A 122 17.38 0.15 16.98
N ASP A 123 18.25 -0.40 16.13
CA ASP A 123 17.88 -1.40 15.15
C ASP A 123 18.24 -2.80 15.64
N LYS A 124 17.31 -3.75 15.43
CA LYS A 124 17.52 -5.18 15.60
C LYS A 124 17.09 -5.89 14.32
N ILE A 125 18.01 -6.63 13.71
CA ILE A 125 17.78 -7.29 12.42
C ILE A 125 17.67 -8.80 12.65
N SER A 126 16.62 -9.41 12.13
CA SER A 126 16.46 -10.88 12.13
C SER A 126 15.63 -11.33 10.94
N CYS A 127 16.15 -12.30 10.19
CA CYS A 127 15.49 -12.89 9.02
C CYS A 127 14.99 -11.82 8.04
N ASN A 128 13.68 -11.60 8.03
CA ASN A 128 12.94 -10.70 7.14
C ASN A 128 12.63 -9.34 7.78
N PHE A 129 13.12 -9.06 8.99
CA PHE A 129 12.69 -7.93 9.78
C PHE A 129 13.85 -7.02 10.18
N VAL A 130 13.59 -5.71 10.04
CA VAL A 130 14.35 -4.64 10.71
C VAL A 130 13.42 -4.04 11.76
N LEU A 131 13.64 -4.41 13.02
CA LEU A 131 12.87 -3.93 14.16
C LEU A 131 13.56 -2.71 14.78
N LYS A 132 12.84 -1.59 14.85
CA LYS A 132 13.26 -0.35 15.48
C LYS A 132 12.57 -0.17 16.82
N TYR A 133 13.34 0.07 17.88
CA TYR A 133 12.84 0.10 19.26
C TYR A 133 13.68 1.03 20.15
N ASP A 134 13.12 1.53 21.25
CA ASP A 134 13.89 2.24 22.28
C ASP A 134 14.70 1.21 23.11
N GLN A 135 15.94 1.51 23.46
CA GLN A 135 16.79 0.60 24.23
C GLN A 135 16.20 0.21 25.59
N VAL A 136 15.35 1.05 26.18
CA VAL A 136 14.64 0.70 27.42
C VAL A 136 13.68 -0.48 27.24
N ASP A 137 13.29 -0.77 26.00
CA ASP A 137 12.31 -1.79 25.61
C ASP A 137 12.96 -3.09 25.08
N ALA A 138 14.26 -3.30 25.35
CA ALA A 138 15.05 -4.39 24.76
C ALA A 138 14.48 -5.80 24.99
N TYR A 139 13.81 -6.06 26.12
CA TYR A 139 13.18 -7.37 26.39
C TYR A 139 11.94 -7.58 25.51
N SER A 140 11.02 -6.61 25.50
CA SER A 140 9.82 -6.65 24.67
C SER A 140 10.14 -6.72 23.18
N SER A 141 11.23 -6.07 22.74
CA SER A 141 11.65 -6.14 21.34
C SER A 141 12.08 -7.54 20.93
N GLU A 142 12.66 -8.34 21.83
CA GLU A 142 12.99 -9.73 21.57
C GLU A 142 11.74 -10.59 21.40
N LEU A 143 10.76 -10.41 22.30
CA LEU A 143 9.48 -11.12 22.25
C LEU A 143 8.74 -10.83 20.94
N ILE A 144 8.60 -9.54 20.59
CA ILE A 144 7.92 -9.13 19.36
C ILE A 144 8.67 -9.66 18.13
N LEU A 145 10.00 -9.60 18.09
CA LEU A 145 10.78 -10.12 16.98
C LEU A 145 10.59 -11.62 16.80
N HIS A 146 10.54 -12.38 17.89
CA HIS A 146 10.30 -13.81 17.84
C HIS A 146 8.89 -14.11 17.30
N SER A 147 7.87 -13.42 17.80
CA SER A 147 6.48 -13.55 17.32
C SER A 147 6.33 -13.16 15.84
N LEU A 148 7.01 -12.10 15.39
CA LEU A 148 7.06 -11.71 13.96
C LEU A 148 7.63 -12.82 13.08
N VAL A 149 8.76 -13.41 13.48
CA VAL A 149 9.39 -14.49 12.72
C VAL A 149 8.50 -15.73 12.67
N ASN A 150 7.88 -16.11 13.79
CA ASN A 150 6.97 -17.26 13.83
C ASN A 150 5.74 -17.04 12.96
N ALA A 151 5.06 -15.90 13.12
CA ALA A 151 3.89 -15.54 12.32
C ALA A 151 4.24 -15.45 10.82
N TYR A 152 5.40 -14.88 10.47
CA TYR A 152 5.85 -14.82 9.09
C TYR A 152 6.04 -16.22 8.48
N ASN A 153 6.64 -17.17 9.19
CA ASN A 153 6.85 -18.50 8.65
C ASN A 153 5.53 -19.21 8.29
N THR A 154 4.51 -19.07 9.14
CA THR A 154 3.17 -19.63 8.88
C THR A 154 2.50 -18.90 7.71
N LEU A 155 2.45 -17.57 7.75
CA LEU A 155 1.78 -16.79 6.72
C LEU A 155 2.49 -16.90 5.36
N ALA A 156 3.82 -16.90 5.32
CA ALA A 156 4.59 -17.10 4.09
C ALA A 156 4.25 -18.45 3.44
N TYR A 157 4.11 -19.51 4.24
CA TYR A 157 3.65 -20.81 3.74
C TYR A 157 2.22 -20.74 3.19
N ASP A 158 1.29 -20.17 3.97
CA ASP A 158 -0.12 -20.07 3.59
C ASP A 158 -0.35 -19.27 2.32
N PHE A 159 0.39 -18.17 2.14
CA PHE A 159 0.31 -17.31 0.97
C PHE A 159 1.17 -17.79 -0.21
N GLY A 160 1.99 -18.84 -0.02
CA GLY A 160 2.98 -19.28 -1.01
C GLY A 160 4.04 -18.22 -1.31
N TRP A 161 4.34 -17.35 -0.34
CA TRP A 161 5.27 -16.25 -0.45
C TRP A 161 6.69 -16.68 -0.05
N TYR A 162 7.57 -16.85 -1.05
CA TYR A 162 8.95 -17.31 -0.82
C TYR A 162 10.01 -16.29 -1.24
N GLU A 163 9.61 -15.06 -1.54
CA GLU A 163 10.54 -14.01 -1.93
C GLU A 163 11.25 -13.40 -0.72
N ASN A 164 12.56 -13.15 -0.87
CA ASN A 164 13.32 -12.45 0.15
C ASN A 164 12.81 -11.00 0.29
N SER A 165 12.04 -10.79 1.35
CA SER A 165 11.42 -9.51 1.67
C SER A 165 11.90 -9.02 3.02
N GLU A 166 12.28 -7.76 3.07
CA GLU A 166 12.54 -7.05 4.32
C GLU A 166 11.29 -6.22 4.69
N PHE A 167 10.91 -6.30 5.96
CA PHE A 167 9.84 -5.53 6.58
C PHE A 167 10.41 -4.68 7.70
N THR A 168 10.18 -3.38 7.64
CA THR A 168 10.47 -2.49 8.76
C THR A 168 9.35 -2.57 9.78
N VAL A 169 9.71 -2.84 11.02
CA VAL A 169 8.81 -2.82 12.17
C VAL A 169 9.28 -1.74 13.12
N ILE A 170 8.36 -0.92 13.63
CA ILE A 170 8.70 0.15 14.57
C ILE A 170 7.83 -0.01 15.82
N LEU A 171 8.48 -0.12 16.97
CA LEU A 171 7.83 -0.09 18.28
C LEU A 171 7.67 1.35 18.73
N TYR A 172 6.45 1.69 19.13
CA TYR A 172 6.10 3.03 19.57
C TYR A 172 5.77 3.05 21.06
N SER A 173 6.20 4.09 21.77
CA SER A 173 5.51 4.46 23.01
C SER A 173 4.06 4.83 22.68
N ASN A 174 3.14 4.66 23.64
CA ASN A 174 1.72 5.00 23.41
C ASN A 174 1.52 6.48 23.02
N ASP A 175 2.29 7.37 23.64
CA ASP A 175 2.24 8.81 23.40
C ASP A 175 2.73 9.12 21.98
N ASP A 176 3.86 8.54 21.57
CA ASP A 176 4.39 8.73 20.21
C ASP A 176 3.47 8.12 19.15
N PHE A 177 2.89 6.94 19.42
CA PHE A 177 1.94 6.31 18.50
C PHE A 177 0.74 7.23 18.26
N THR A 178 0.15 7.77 19.33
CA THR A 178 -1.01 8.65 19.24
C THR A 178 -0.66 9.99 18.56
N ASP A 179 0.46 10.62 18.94
CA ASP A 179 0.87 11.92 18.42
C ASP A 179 1.30 11.88 16.93
N ILE A 180 1.89 10.76 16.49
CA ILE A 180 2.43 10.62 15.13
C ILE A 180 1.39 10.03 14.19
N MET A 181 0.68 8.99 14.60
CA MET A 181 -0.17 8.22 13.68
C MET A 181 -1.52 8.88 13.43
N ASN A 182 -2.03 9.69 14.37
CA ASN A 182 -3.32 10.37 14.25
C ASN A 182 -4.44 9.42 13.76
N VAL A 183 -4.43 8.19 14.27
CA VAL A 183 -5.39 7.16 13.89
C VAL A 183 -6.57 7.10 14.85
N PRO A 184 -7.72 6.57 14.41
CA PRO A 184 -8.81 6.27 15.31
C PRO A 184 -8.37 5.35 16.45
N SER A 185 -8.98 5.50 17.62
CA SER A 185 -8.64 4.71 18.82
C SER A 185 -8.87 3.20 18.68
N TRP A 186 -9.55 2.76 17.63
CA TRP A 186 -9.78 1.35 17.35
C TRP A 186 -8.65 0.70 16.55
N ALA A 187 -7.76 1.49 15.91
CA ALA A 187 -6.63 0.95 15.17
C ALA A 187 -5.58 0.47 16.18
N ALA A 188 -5.44 -0.85 16.30
CA ALA A 188 -4.55 -1.46 17.27
C ALA A 188 -3.09 -1.28 16.84
N ALA A 189 -2.74 -1.88 15.71
CA ALA A 189 -1.49 -1.67 15.01
C ALA A 189 -1.81 -1.18 13.59
N ILE A 190 -0.78 -0.80 12.84
CA ILE A 190 -0.96 -0.25 11.50
C ILE A 190 0.13 -0.74 10.57
N TYR A 191 -0.29 -1.19 9.39
CA TYR A 191 0.54 -1.28 8.21
C TYR A 191 0.33 -0.07 7.28
N ASP A 192 1.37 0.76 7.09
CA ASP A 192 1.36 1.88 6.14
C ASP A 192 2.54 1.84 5.16
N GLY A 193 3.02 0.63 4.87
CA GLY A 193 4.32 0.35 4.25
C GLY A 193 5.36 -0.10 5.28
N LYS A 194 5.14 0.25 6.55
CA LYS A 194 5.88 -0.23 7.72
C LYS A 194 4.89 -0.81 8.72
N ILE A 195 5.31 -1.79 9.51
CA ILE A 195 4.50 -2.38 10.58
C ILE A 195 4.74 -1.57 11.85
N ARG A 196 3.68 -1.05 12.46
CA ARG A 196 3.77 -0.15 13.61
C ARG A 196 3.00 -0.72 14.78
N ILE A 197 3.71 -1.02 15.85
CA ILE A 197 3.16 -1.73 17.00
C ILE A 197 3.33 -0.83 18.24
N PRO A 198 2.23 -0.42 18.90
CA PRO A 198 2.31 0.19 20.23
C PRO A 198 2.95 -0.75 21.23
N PHE A 199 3.88 -0.25 22.03
CA PHE A 199 4.65 -1.02 23.00
C PHE A 199 3.77 -1.74 24.03
N GLN A 200 2.62 -1.16 24.39
CA GLN A 200 1.70 -1.79 25.34
C GLN A 200 1.27 -3.22 24.92
N TYR A 201 1.37 -3.56 23.63
CA TYR A 201 1.06 -4.91 23.16
C TYR A 201 2.08 -5.97 23.56
N ALA A 202 3.30 -5.58 23.91
CA ALA A 202 4.25 -6.49 24.55
C ALA A 202 3.79 -6.94 25.95
N SER A 203 2.82 -6.24 26.55
CA SER A 203 2.22 -6.60 27.84
C SER A 203 0.94 -7.44 27.71
N LEU A 204 0.48 -7.70 26.48
CA LEU A 204 -0.63 -8.63 26.23
C LEU A 204 -0.20 -10.08 26.48
N ASN A 205 -1.17 -10.99 26.53
CA ASN A 205 -0.83 -12.39 26.45
C ASN A 205 -0.27 -12.72 25.05
N ILE A 206 0.48 -13.83 24.95
CA ILE A 206 1.17 -14.17 23.72
C ILE A 206 0.22 -14.40 22.54
N ASP A 207 -0.95 -15.00 22.78
CA ASP A 207 -1.91 -15.31 21.72
C ASP A 207 -2.52 -14.03 21.13
N GLU A 208 -2.84 -13.04 21.98
CA GLU A 208 -3.33 -11.72 21.57
C GLU A 208 -2.27 -10.94 20.79
N LEU A 209 -1.02 -10.96 21.25
CA LEU A 209 0.09 -10.30 20.55
C LEU A 209 0.32 -10.95 19.18
N GLU A 210 0.35 -12.28 19.11
CA GLU A 210 0.55 -13.00 17.86
C GLU A 210 -0.61 -12.81 16.89
N ALA A 211 -1.85 -12.70 17.36
CA ALA A 211 -3.00 -12.35 16.53
C ALA A 211 -2.83 -10.97 15.86
N ILE A 212 -2.48 -9.94 16.64
CA ILE A 212 -2.20 -8.58 16.10
C ILE A 212 -1.06 -8.64 15.08
N ILE A 213 0.01 -9.37 15.38
CA ILE A 213 1.15 -9.51 14.47
C ILE A 213 0.73 -10.22 13.17
N ARG A 214 -0.05 -11.31 13.25
CA ARG A 214 -0.57 -12.01 12.06
C ARG A 214 -1.45 -11.09 11.22
N HIS A 215 -2.29 -10.28 11.85
CA HIS A 215 -3.13 -9.30 11.19
C HIS A 215 -2.29 -8.30 10.37
N GLU A 216 -1.33 -7.64 11.01
CA GLU A 216 -0.50 -6.63 10.33
C GLU A 216 0.44 -7.22 9.28
N LEU A 217 0.99 -8.41 9.53
CA LEU A 217 1.80 -9.11 8.54
C LEU A 217 0.99 -9.52 7.32
N THR A 218 -0.29 -9.87 7.52
CA THR A 218 -1.19 -10.19 6.41
C THR A 218 -1.39 -8.98 5.50
N HIS A 219 -1.60 -7.78 6.06
CA HIS A 219 -1.62 -6.54 5.26
C HIS A 219 -0.33 -6.35 4.45
N ALA A 220 0.81 -6.58 5.10
CA ALA A 220 2.12 -6.45 4.46
C ALA A 220 2.28 -7.43 3.29
N LEU A 221 1.88 -8.69 3.45
CA LEU A 221 1.95 -9.71 2.41
C LEU A 221 1.00 -9.43 1.24
N ILE A 222 -0.24 -9.01 1.52
CA ILE A 222 -1.20 -8.63 0.47
C ILE A 222 -0.62 -7.48 -0.37
N HIS A 223 -0.04 -6.46 0.25
CA HIS A 223 0.60 -5.36 -0.47
C HIS A 223 1.78 -5.80 -1.34
N ARG A 224 2.53 -6.84 -0.93
CA ARG A 224 3.63 -7.39 -1.71
C ARG A 224 3.16 -8.21 -2.91
N MET A 225 2.07 -8.95 -2.76
CA MET A 225 1.53 -9.81 -3.81
C MET A 225 0.69 -9.04 -4.83
N ALA A 226 -0.18 -8.16 -4.36
CA ALA A 226 -1.24 -7.56 -5.15
C ALA A 226 -1.09 -6.02 -5.31
N GLY A 227 -0.13 -5.40 -4.63
CA GLY A 227 0.13 -3.97 -4.74
C GLY A 227 -0.83 -3.09 -3.93
N ASN A 228 -0.97 -1.82 -4.33
CA ASN A 228 -1.60 -0.78 -3.49
C ASN A 228 -3.11 -0.59 -3.73
N ASN A 229 -3.70 -1.32 -4.68
CA ASN A 229 -5.06 -1.05 -5.18
C ASN A 229 -6.10 -2.07 -4.72
N VAL A 230 -5.70 -3.02 -3.87
CA VAL A 230 -6.60 -4.02 -3.29
C VAL A 230 -7.68 -3.32 -2.45
N PRO A 231 -8.98 -3.64 -2.62
CA PRO A 231 -10.04 -3.02 -1.83
C PRO A 231 -9.88 -3.26 -0.33
N ALA A 232 -10.20 -2.26 0.49
CA ALA A 232 -10.03 -2.38 1.93
C ALA A 232 -10.82 -3.56 2.54
N TRP A 233 -12.05 -3.84 2.08
CA TRP A 233 -12.79 -5.02 2.55
C TRP A 233 -12.07 -6.35 2.29
N LEU A 234 -11.32 -6.45 1.20
CA LEU A 234 -10.57 -7.68 0.87
C LEU A 234 -9.32 -7.77 1.76
N HIS A 235 -8.62 -6.65 1.94
CA HIS A 235 -7.50 -6.54 2.89
C HIS A 235 -7.92 -6.96 4.30
N GLU A 236 -8.93 -6.30 4.85
CA GLU A 236 -9.36 -6.45 6.24
C GLU A 236 -10.06 -7.78 6.47
N GLY A 237 -10.78 -8.31 5.49
CA GLY A 237 -11.39 -9.63 5.58
C GLY A 237 -10.34 -10.75 5.64
N ILE A 238 -9.30 -10.69 4.79
CA ILE A 238 -8.22 -11.68 4.81
C ILE A 238 -7.37 -11.54 6.07
N ALA A 239 -7.07 -10.31 6.50
CA ALA A 239 -6.31 -10.06 7.72
C ALA A 239 -7.02 -10.57 8.97
N GLN A 240 -8.35 -10.34 9.09
CA GLN A 240 -9.15 -10.91 10.18
C GLN A 240 -9.22 -12.44 10.10
N TYR A 241 -9.36 -13.02 8.90
CA TYR A 241 -9.35 -14.47 8.77
C TYR A 241 -8.02 -15.08 9.25
N LYS A 242 -6.90 -14.38 9.02
CA LYS A 242 -5.54 -14.84 9.35
C LYS A 242 -5.07 -14.50 10.76
N ASP A 243 -5.73 -13.59 11.46
CA ASP A 243 -5.43 -13.36 12.87
C ASP A 243 -5.96 -14.47 13.78
N GLU A 244 -6.87 -15.32 13.28
CA GLU A 244 -7.43 -16.50 13.97
C GLU A 244 -8.09 -16.17 15.32
N VAL A 245 -8.59 -14.94 15.47
CA VAL A 245 -9.33 -14.50 16.66
C VAL A 245 -10.76 -15.05 16.64
N ASP A 246 -11.32 -15.33 17.81
CA ASP A 246 -12.75 -15.69 17.96
C ASP A 246 -13.64 -14.58 17.39
N ASP A 247 -14.45 -14.96 16.40
CA ASP A 247 -15.26 -14.04 15.62
C ASP A 247 -16.73 -13.98 16.09
N THR A 248 -17.06 -14.56 17.26
CA THR A 248 -18.43 -14.61 17.79
C THR A 248 -19.06 -13.22 17.86
N ALA A 249 -18.30 -12.21 18.29
CA ALA A 249 -18.77 -10.83 18.34
C ALA A 249 -19.01 -10.23 16.94
N ALA A 250 -18.17 -10.56 15.96
CA ALA A 250 -18.34 -10.11 14.58
C ALA A 250 -19.58 -10.76 13.94
N LYS A 251 -19.79 -12.07 14.17
CA LYS A 251 -20.99 -12.80 13.74
C LYS A 251 -22.27 -12.19 14.30
N GLU A 252 -22.29 -11.80 15.57
CA GLU A 252 -23.46 -11.15 16.18
C GLU A 252 -23.72 -9.76 15.57
N VAL A 253 -22.67 -8.95 15.36
CA VAL A 253 -22.80 -7.65 14.65
C VAL A 253 -23.38 -7.85 13.26
N LEU A 254 -22.90 -8.84 12.52
CA LEU A 254 -23.36 -9.13 11.17
C LEU A 254 -24.82 -9.58 11.16
N LYS A 255 -25.21 -10.48 12.08
CA LYS A 255 -26.59 -10.94 12.23
C LYS A 255 -27.56 -9.78 12.47
N GLN A 256 -27.19 -8.86 13.36
CA GLN A 256 -27.98 -7.65 13.60
C GLN A 256 -28.05 -6.76 12.36
N ALA A 257 -26.97 -6.65 11.60
CA ALA A 257 -26.94 -5.87 10.38
C ALA A 257 -27.82 -6.45 9.25
N VAL A 258 -27.85 -7.78 9.12
CA VAL A 258 -28.75 -8.50 8.21
C VAL A 258 -30.20 -8.26 8.61
N ALA A 259 -30.55 -8.48 9.88
CA ALA A 259 -31.90 -8.27 10.39
C ALA A 259 -32.38 -6.81 10.24
N GLY A 260 -31.47 -5.85 10.40
CA GLY A 260 -31.74 -4.42 10.27
C GLY A 260 -31.63 -3.87 8.85
N ASN A 261 -31.31 -4.69 7.84
CA ASN A 261 -31.02 -4.27 6.47
C ASN A 261 -30.00 -3.11 6.39
N SER A 262 -28.94 -3.20 7.20
CA SER A 262 -27.91 -2.16 7.36
C SER A 262 -26.52 -2.57 6.82
N LEU A 263 -26.43 -3.69 6.10
CA LEU A 263 -25.23 -4.08 5.36
C LEU A 263 -24.76 -2.98 4.41
N ILE A 264 -23.44 -2.87 4.25
CA ILE A 264 -22.81 -1.80 3.49
C ILE A 264 -22.50 -2.32 2.08
N PRO A 265 -22.91 -1.65 0.99
CA PRO A 265 -22.51 -2.07 -0.35
C PRO A 265 -20.98 -2.13 -0.49
N PHE A 266 -20.42 -3.23 -1.01
CA PHE A 266 -18.97 -3.45 -1.11
C PHE A 266 -18.23 -2.34 -1.86
N LYS A 267 -18.88 -1.72 -2.85
CA LYS A 267 -18.35 -0.53 -3.54
C LYS A 267 -18.00 0.62 -2.59
N LYS A 268 -18.76 0.79 -1.49
CA LYS A 268 -18.49 1.78 -0.44
C LYS A 268 -17.41 1.35 0.54
N LEU A 269 -17.10 0.05 0.59
CA LEU A 269 -16.03 -0.51 1.42
C LEU A 269 -14.66 -0.51 0.71
N LYS A 270 -14.60 -0.17 -0.59
CA LYS A 270 -13.35 -0.17 -1.36
C LYS A 270 -12.30 0.81 -0.81
N GLY A 271 -12.73 2.01 -0.42
CA GLY A 271 -11.84 3.13 -0.07
C GLY A 271 -11.36 3.18 1.38
N GLY A 272 -11.57 2.11 2.17
CA GLY A 272 -11.27 2.08 3.60
C GLY A 272 -12.44 2.48 4.48
N PHE A 273 -12.30 2.26 5.79
CA PHE A 273 -13.39 2.45 6.75
C PHE A 273 -13.31 3.79 7.50
N VAL A 274 -12.28 4.60 7.25
CA VAL A 274 -12.09 5.92 7.87
C VAL A 274 -13.25 6.87 7.59
N SER A 275 -13.94 6.73 6.45
CA SER A 275 -15.16 7.51 6.16
C SER A 275 -16.30 7.24 7.14
N PHE A 276 -16.24 6.15 7.91
CA PHE A 276 -17.23 5.78 8.92
C PHE A 276 -16.75 6.07 10.35
N LYS A 277 -15.63 6.77 10.54
CA LYS A 277 -15.03 6.97 11.89
C LYS A 277 -15.97 7.59 12.93
N GLU A 278 -16.95 8.39 12.51
CA GLU A 278 -17.96 9.01 13.38
C GLU A 278 -19.14 8.06 13.73
N ASP A 279 -19.22 6.90 13.06
CA ASP A 279 -20.27 5.89 13.20
C ASP A 279 -19.63 4.54 13.54
N SER A 280 -19.38 4.34 14.83
CA SER A 280 -18.70 3.14 15.33
C SER A 280 -19.45 1.84 14.98
N THR A 281 -20.78 1.90 14.87
CA THR A 281 -21.59 0.76 14.42
C THR A 281 -21.28 0.40 12.97
N LYS A 282 -21.22 1.39 12.05
CA LYS A 282 -20.84 1.11 10.66
C LYS A 282 -19.42 0.58 10.52
N VAL A 283 -18.47 1.04 11.33
CA VAL A 283 -17.11 0.50 11.33
C VAL A 283 -17.13 -0.98 11.70
N LYS A 284 -17.84 -1.36 12.77
CA LYS A 284 -17.98 -2.77 13.18
C LYS A 284 -18.66 -3.61 12.10
N ILE A 285 -19.71 -3.09 11.46
CA ILE A 285 -20.38 -3.76 10.34
C ILE A 285 -19.42 -3.95 9.17
N ALA A 286 -18.62 -2.94 8.82
CA ALA A 286 -17.66 -3.05 7.72
C ALA A 286 -16.63 -4.16 7.95
N TYR A 287 -16.05 -4.25 9.15
CA TYR A 287 -15.13 -5.33 9.53
C TYR A 287 -15.82 -6.71 9.54
N ALA A 288 -16.97 -6.84 10.20
CA ALA A 288 -17.70 -8.10 10.30
C ALA A 288 -18.19 -8.62 8.93
N GLN A 289 -18.70 -7.72 8.09
CA GLN A 289 -19.10 -8.03 6.72
C GLN A 289 -17.91 -8.47 5.86
N SER A 290 -16.76 -7.80 6.02
CA SER A 290 -15.55 -8.15 5.28
C SER A 290 -15.04 -9.54 5.66
N LEU A 291 -14.96 -9.85 6.96
CA LEU A 291 -14.57 -11.17 7.44
C LEU A 291 -15.52 -12.26 6.94
N SER A 292 -16.82 -12.10 7.17
CA SER A 292 -17.81 -13.13 6.80
C SER A 292 -17.84 -13.41 5.30
N PHE A 293 -17.63 -12.40 4.45
CA PHE A 293 -17.55 -12.64 3.02
C PHE A 293 -16.29 -13.43 2.62
N ILE A 294 -15.15 -13.18 3.27
CA ILE A 294 -13.94 -13.97 3.06
C ILE A 294 -14.10 -15.40 3.56
N GLU A 295 -14.71 -15.60 4.74
CA GLU A 295 -15.06 -16.93 5.24
C GLU A 295 -15.97 -17.67 4.25
N TYR A 296 -17.02 -17.02 3.74
CA TYR A 296 -17.87 -17.58 2.70
C TYR A 296 -17.08 -18.05 1.47
N LEU A 297 -16.16 -17.23 0.97
CA LEU A 297 -15.32 -17.59 -0.17
C LEU A 297 -14.41 -18.78 0.15
N ILE A 298 -13.88 -18.86 1.37
CA ILE A 298 -12.99 -19.93 1.80
C ILE A 298 -13.77 -21.23 2.02
N ASP A 299 -14.93 -21.19 2.66
CA ASP A 299 -15.76 -22.36 2.94
C ASP A 299 -16.26 -23.01 1.65
N ASN A 300 -16.57 -22.21 0.63
CA ASN A 300 -17.13 -22.69 -0.64
C ASN A 300 -16.06 -22.98 -1.71
N TYR A 301 -14.91 -22.30 -1.69
CA TYR A 301 -13.92 -22.36 -2.77
C TYR A 301 -12.48 -22.59 -2.29
N GLY A 302 -12.22 -22.60 -0.99
CA GLY A 302 -10.90 -22.79 -0.39
C GLY A 302 -10.00 -21.55 -0.42
N PHE A 303 -9.09 -21.45 0.56
CA PHE A 303 -8.15 -20.34 0.70
C PHE A 303 -7.24 -20.15 -0.53
N TYR A 304 -6.86 -21.24 -1.21
CA TYR A 304 -6.02 -21.16 -2.41
C TYR A 304 -6.67 -20.32 -3.54
N THR A 305 -8.00 -20.28 -3.60
CA THR A 305 -8.72 -19.47 -4.59
C THR A 305 -8.59 -17.97 -4.29
N ILE A 306 -8.49 -17.58 -3.01
CA ILE A 306 -8.16 -16.20 -2.60
C ILE A 306 -6.75 -15.84 -3.07
N LEU A 307 -5.78 -16.76 -2.99
CA LEU A 307 -4.43 -16.52 -3.53
C LEU A 307 -4.47 -16.28 -5.04
N GLY A 308 -5.36 -16.96 -5.76
CA GLY A 308 -5.62 -16.67 -7.17
C GLY A 308 -6.01 -15.20 -7.39
N ILE A 309 -6.91 -14.65 -6.57
CA ILE A 309 -7.28 -13.23 -6.63
C ILE A 309 -6.07 -12.32 -6.38
N LEU A 310 -5.24 -12.62 -5.38
CA LEU A 310 -4.08 -11.78 -5.04
C LEU A 310 -3.01 -11.83 -6.14
N ASN A 311 -2.68 -13.01 -6.65
CA ASN A 311 -1.66 -13.20 -7.69
C ASN A 311 -2.06 -12.56 -9.02
N ASP A 312 -3.36 -12.61 -9.36
CA ASP A 312 -3.87 -12.06 -10.61
C ASP A 312 -4.37 -10.62 -10.47
N PHE A 313 -4.27 -10.00 -9.30
CA PHE A 313 -4.93 -8.72 -9.01
C PHE A 313 -4.59 -7.62 -10.03
N ASN A 314 -3.31 -7.54 -10.41
CA ASN A 314 -2.82 -6.53 -11.35
C ASN A 314 -2.96 -6.93 -12.83
N ASN A 315 -3.44 -8.14 -13.12
CA ASN A 315 -3.63 -8.64 -14.49
C ASN A 315 -4.99 -8.24 -15.10
N TYR A 316 -5.90 -7.70 -14.29
CA TYR A 316 -7.27 -7.37 -14.70
C TYR A 316 -7.61 -5.90 -14.45
N SER A 317 -8.49 -5.34 -15.27
CA SER A 317 -8.87 -3.91 -15.20
C SER A 317 -9.99 -3.64 -14.20
N SER A 318 -10.72 -4.68 -13.76
CA SER A 318 -11.80 -4.57 -12.78
C SER A 318 -11.88 -5.79 -11.88
N LEU A 319 -12.49 -5.60 -10.69
CA LEU A 319 -12.78 -6.69 -9.77
C LEU A 319 -13.75 -7.71 -10.37
N ASP A 320 -14.73 -7.26 -11.16
CA ASP A 320 -15.68 -8.19 -11.78
C ASP A 320 -14.98 -9.14 -12.76
N GLU A 321 -14.05 -8.63 -13.59
CA GLU A 321 -13.23 -9.47 -14.48
C GLU A 321 -12.34 -10.43 -13.69
N LEU A 322 -11.64 -9.92 -12.66
CA LEU A 322 -10.76 -10.71 -11.80
C LEU A 322 -11.53 -11.85 -11.13
N PHE A 323 -12.64 -11.54 -10.45
CA PHE A 323 -13.45 -12.54 -9.74
C PHE A 323 -14.08 -13.53 -10.71
N THR A 324 -14.55 -13.09 -11.88
CA THR A 324 -15.07 -14.00 -12.92
C THR A 324 -13.97 -14.95 -13.42
N SER A 325 -12.74 -14.46 -13.57
CA SER A 325 -11.63 -15.29 -14.05
C SER A 325 -11.26 -16.41 -13.06
N VAL A 326 -11.32 -16.11 -11.75
CA VAL A 326 -10.90 -17.01 -10.67
C VAL A 326 -12.05 -17.90 -10.18
N TYR A 327 -13.20 -17.31 -9.84
CA TYR A 327 -14.35 -18.03 -9.27
C TYR A 327 -15.36 -18.53 -10.32
N ARG A 328 -15.22 -18.14 -11.59
CA ARG A 328 -16.24 -18.34 -12.64
C ARG A 328 -17.57 -17.63 -12.35
N LEU A 329 -17.58 -16.75 -11.35
CA LEU A 329 -18.70 -15.92 -10.93
C LEU A 329 -18.19 -14.50 -10.74
N ASN A 330 -18.97 -13.50 -11.15
CA ASN A 330 -18.64 -12.12 -10.86
C ASN A 330 -18.91 -11.78 -9.38
N LEU A 331 -18.42 -10.61 -8.93
CA LEU A 331 -18.52 -10.20 -7.54
C LEU A 331 -19.99 -10.14 -7.08
N ASN A 332 -20.90 -9.60 -7.88
CA ASN A 332 -22.33 -9.53 -7.53
C ASN A 332 -22.96 -10.92 -7.34
N GLN A 333 -22.57 -11.92 -8.13
CA GLN A 333 -23.08 -13.28 -7.98
C GLN A 333 -22.60 -13.92 -6.67
N LEU A 334 -21.33 -13.71 -6.32
CA LEU A 334 -20.75 -14.19 -5.06
C LEU A 334 -21.38 -13.48 -3.86
N GLU A 335 -21.55 -12.15 -3.94
CA GLU A 335 -22.26 -11.37 -2.92
C GLU A 335 -23.69 -11.88 -2.70
N ASN A 336 -24.42 -12.18 -3.77
CA ASN A 336 -25.77 -12.77 -3.65
C ASN A 336 -25.74 -14.15 -3.00
N GLY A 337 -24.80 -15.01 -3.38
CA GLY A 337 -24.64 -16.34 -2.77
C GLY A 337 -24.37 -16.27 -1.26
N TRP A 338 -23.47 -15.36 -0.87
CA TRP A 338 -23.18 -15.06 0.54
C TRP A 338 -24.42 -14.55 1.29
N LEU A 339 -25.17 -13.62 0.70
CA LEU A 339 -26.41 -13.11 1.31
C LEU A 339 -27.48 -14.19 1.50
N GLU A 340 -27.60 -15.15 0.58
CA GLU A 340 -28.52 -16.27 0.75
C GLU A 340 -28.05 -17.21 1.88
N GLN A 341 -26.75 -17.49 1.99
CA GLN A 341 -26.21 -18.29 3.11
C GLN A 341 -26.51 -17.63 4.46
N LEU A 342 -26.26 -16.33 4.59
CA LEU A 342 -26.53 -15.58 5.82
C LEU A 342 -28.00 -15.56 6.24
N ARG A 343 -28.95 -15.82 5.33
CA ARG A 343 -30.39 -15.89 5.65
C ARG A 343 -30.82 -17.27 6.12
N LEU A 344 -30.02 -18.30 5.86
CA LEU A 344 -30.29 -19.68 6.26
C LEU A 344 -29.73 -20.01 7.64
N GLU A 345 -28.75 -19.25 8.10
CA GLU A 345 -28.17 -19.25 9.45
C GLU A 345 -29.00 -18.40 10.43
#